data_AF-A0A818WIK5-F1
#
_entry.id   AF-A0A818WIK5-F1
#
_cell.length_a   1.000
_cell.length_b   1.000
_cell.length_c   1.000
_cell.angle_alpha   90.00
_cell.angle_beta   90.00
_cell.angle_gamma   90.00
#
_symmetry.space_group_name_H-M   'P 1'
#
loop_
_entity.id
_entity.type
_entity.pdbx_description
1 polymer ?
#
loop_
_entity_poly.entity_id
_entity_poly.type
_entity_poly.pdbx_seq_one_letter_code
_entity_poly.pdbx_strand_id
1 'polypeptide(L)'
;MLIGSDLSIFGDEQHPAVSLRLREMNTPINALTDINCWLNDLMYDEPELVMCYYVDAIVQSYEIIKTEAILYQNAAKEEPIY
;
A
#
# COMPACT_ATOMS: atom_id res chain seq x y z
N MET A 1 -1.56 -5.72 22.06
CA MET A 1 -1.11 -4.33 22.25
C MET A 1 -2.13 -3.44 21.56
N LEU A 2 -2.74 -2.47 22.25
CA LEU A 2 -3.70 -1.55 21.61
C LEU A 2 -2.90 -0.37 21.06
N ILE A 3 -2.70 -0.31 19.76
CA ILE A 3 -2.14 0.86 19.08
C ILE A 3 -3.33 1.62 18.47
N GLY A 4 -3.55 2.86 18.92
CA GLY A 4 -4.49 3.76 18.26
C GLY A 4 -3.89 4.26 16.95
N SER A 5 -4.66 4.21 15.86
CA SER A 5 -4.24 4.63 14.52
C SER A 5 -5.31 5.52 13.91
N ASP A 6 -4.90 6.56 13.20
CA ASP A 6 -5.79 7.34 12.32
C ASP A 6 -5.96 6.65 10.94
N LEU A 7 -5.39 5.45 10.77
CA LEU A 7 -5.51 4.66 9.57
C LEU A 7 -6.96 4.20 9.39
N SER A 8 -7.58 4.60 8.29
CA SER A 8 -8.93 4.13 7.95
C SER A 8 -8.85 2.67 7.48
N ILE A 9 -9.46 1.77 8.26
CA ILE A 9 -9.60 0.36 7.94
C ILE A 9 -11.00 0.15 7.35
N PHE A 10 -11.06 -0.52 6.21
CA PHE A 10 -12.29 -0.88 5.52
C PHE A 10 -12.38 -2.40 5.40
N GLY A 11 -13.56 -2.94 5.12
CA GLY A 11 -13.69 -4.37 4.87
C GLY A 11 -15.05 -4.76 4.32
N ASP A 12 -15.09 -5.90 3.64
CA ASP A 12 -16.28 -6.57 3.14
C ASP A 12 -16.20 -8.10 3.40
N GLU A 13 -17.13 -8.87 2.83
CA GLU A 13 -17.18 -10.33 3.01
C GLU A 13 -15.97 -11.07 2.42
N GLN A 14 -15.29 -10.50 1.42
CA GLN A 14 -14.14 -11.10 0.73
C GLN A 14 -12.81 -10.57 1.28
N HIS A 15 -12.78 -9.33 1.73
CA HIS A 15 -11.61 -8.60 2.23
C HIS A 15 -11.94 -8.06 3.64
N PRO A 16 -11.72 -8.86 4.70
CA PRO A 16 -12.26 -8.58 6.03
C PRO A 16 -11.65 -7.34 6.70
N ALA A 17 -10.42 -6.99 6.32
CA ALA A 17 -9.74 -5.80 6.78
C ALA A 17 -8.72 -5.37 5.72
N VAL A 18 -8.83 -4.13 5.26
CA VAL A 18 -7.92 -3.50 4.31
C VAL A 18 -7.59 -2.08 4.74
N SER A 19 -6.31 -1.72 4.65
CA SER A 19 -5.90 -0.33 4.76
C SER A 19 -6.05 0.37 3.41
N LEU A 20 -6.40 1.66 3.39
CA LEU A 20 -6.49 2.45 2.15
C LEU A 20 -5.33 3.44 2.07
N ARG A 21 -4.64 3.47 0.93
CA ARG A 21 -3.60 4.47 0.64
C ARG A 21 -3.84 5.18 -0.68
N LEU A 22 -3.59 6.48 -0.69
CA LEU A 22 -3.58 7.31 -1.90
C LEU A 22 -2.15 7.41 -2.44
N ARG A 23 -2.00 7.24 -3.75
CA ARG A 23 -0.72 7.33 -4.45
C ARG A 23 -0.89 8.17 -5.71
N GLU A 24 -0.01 9.15 -5.88
CA GLU A 24 0.03 9.93 -7.11
C GLU A 24 0.66 9.09 -8.24
N MET A 25 0.04 9.05 -9.43
CA MET A 25 0.53 8.21 -10.54
C MET A 25 1.94 8.59 -11.04
N ASN A 26 2.30 9.87 -10.96
CA ASN A 26 3.52 10.39 -11.57
C ASN A 26 4.71 10.43 -10.62
N THR A 27 4.52 10.01 -9.37
CA THR A 27 5.56 10.10 -8.34
C THR A 27 6.35 8.79 -8.29
N PRO A 28 7.67 8.81 -8.58
CA PRO A 28 8.48 7.61 -8.55
C PRO A 28 8.48 7.00 -7.14
N ILE A 29 8.45 5.67 -7.08
CA ILE A 29 8.41 4.96 -5.82
C ILE A 29 9.80 5.01 -5.19
N ASN A 30 9.88 5.56 -3.97
CA ASN A 30 11.07 5.49 -3.15
C ASN A 30 10.98 4.25 -2.26
N ALA A 31 12.03 3.41 -2.23
CA ALA A 31 12.11 2.22 -1.39
C ALA A 31 11.75 2.49 0.09
N LEU A 32 12.07 3.68 0.62
CA LEU A 32 11.71 4.08 1.99
C LEU A 32 10.19 4.28 2.18
N THR A 33 9.48 4.70 1.14
CA THR A 33 8.02 4.84 1.19
C THR A 33 7.36 3.48 1.27
N ASP A 34 7.84 2.50 0.53
CA ASP A 34 7.29 1.15 0.54
C ASP A 34 7.63 0.39 1.83
N ILE A 35 8.83 0.57 2.39
CA ILE A 35 9.16 0.06 3.73
C ILE A 35 8.23 0.66 4.78
N ASN A 36 7.94 1.97 4.72
CA ASN A 36 7.03 2.62 5.65
C ASN A 36 5.57 2.14 5.48
N CYS A 37 5.13 1.86 4.25
CA CYS A 37 3.83 1.27 3.99
C CYS A 37 3.73 -0.14 4.57
N TRP A 38 4.72 -0.99 4.25
CA TRP A 38 4.77 -2.36 4.73
C TRP A 38 4.84 -2.45 6.26
N LEU A 39 5.69 -1.64 6.90
CA LEU A 39 5.86 -1.66 8.35
C LEU A 39 4.57 -1.26 9.08
N ASN A 40 3.82 -0.30 8.52
CA ASN A 40 2.51 0.07 9.07
C ASN A 40 1.53 -1.09 8.97
N ASP A 41 1.36 -1.68 7.80
CA ASP A 41 0.38 -2.76 7.61
C ASP A 41 0.78 -4.02 8.40
N LEU A 42 2.08 -4.31 8.53
CA LEU A 42 2.62 -5.37 9.40
C LEU A 42 2.36 -5.13 10.90
N MET A 43 2.52 -3.89 11.38
CA MET A 43 2.29 -3.56 12.80
C MET A 43 0.82 -3.75 13.21
N TYR A 44 -0.12 -3.65 12.26
CA TYR A 44 -1.55 -3.83 12.49
C TYR A 44 -2.06 -5.24 12.14
N ASP A 45 -1.19 -6.16 11.72
CA ASP A 45 -1.55 -7.50 11.24
C ASP A 45 -2.59 -7.45 10.11
N GLU A 46 -2.54 -6.38 9.30
CA GLU A 46 -3.48 -6.17 8.20
C GLU A 46 -3.07 -7.07 7.03
N PRO A 47 -3.99 -7.92 6.51
CA PRO A 47 -3.63 -8.89 5.48
C PRO A 47 -3.40 -8.21 4.12
N GLU A 48 -4.08 -7.10 3.85
CA GLU A 48 -4.21 -6.53 2.52
C GLU A 48 -4.31 -4.99 2.54
N LEU A 49 -3.80 -4.37 1.47
CA LEU A 49 -3.74 -2.93 1.25
C LEU A 49 -4.45 -2.60 -0.07
N VAL A 50 -5.34 -1.61 -0.05
CA VAL A 50 -5.88 -1.00 -1.27
C VAL A 50 -5.05 0.24 -1.63
N MET A 51 -4.34 0.16 -2.74
CA MET A 51 -3.58 1.28 -3.30
C MET A 51 -4.40 1.99 -4.36
N CYS A 52 -4.83 3.23 -4.08
CA CYS A 52 -5.61 4.07 -4.98
C CYS A 52 -4.69 5.07 -5.69
N TYR A 53 -4.60 4.96 -7.01
CA TYR A 53 -3.81 5.85 -7.85
C TYR A 53 -4.61 7.07 -8.27
N TYR A 54 -4.06 8.27 -8.07
CA TYR A 54 -4.73 9.52 -8.43
C TYR A 54 -3.88 10.42 -9.34
N VAL A 55 -4.58 11.28 -10.07
CA VAL A 55 -4.05 12.43 -10.84
C VAL A 55 -4.97 13.61 -10.56
N ASP A 56 -4.42 14.78 -10.24
CA ASP A 56 -5.19 16.00 -9.96
C ASP A 56 -6.32 15.79 -8.92
N ALA A 57 -6.01 15.07 -7.84
CA ALA A 57 -6.94 14.68 -6.77
C ALA A 57 -8.13 13.78 -7.20
N ILE A 58 -8.11 13.24 -8.42
CA ILE A 58 -9.11 12.29 -8.91
C ILE A 58 -8.48 10.90 -8.96
N VAL A 59 -9.13 9.93 -8.28
CA VAL A 59 -8.73 8.52 -8.33
C VAL A 59 -9.00 7.97 -9.73
N GLN A 60 -7.97 7.38 -10.33
CA GLN A 60 -8.00 6.83 -11.68
C GLN A 60 -8.11 5.29 -11.67
N SER A 61 -7.44 4.64 -10.72
CA SER A 61 -7.45 3.19 -10.57
C SER A 61 -7.13 2.79 -9.13
N TYR A 62 -7.41 1.52 -8.79
CA TYR A 62 -6.98 0.94 -7.52
C TYR A 62 -6.50 -0.50 -7.73
N GLU A 63 -5.62 -0.95 -6.84
CA GLU A 63 -5.17 -2.34 -6.76
C GLU A 63 -5.22 -2.83 -5.31
N ILE A 64 -5.49 -4.12 -5.13
CA ILE A 64 -5.41 -4.79 -3.82
C ILE A 64 -4.08 -5.53 -3.78
N ILE A 65 -3.25 -5.21 -2.79
CA ILE A 65 -1.91 -5.71 -2.62
C ILE A 65 -1.88 -6.45 -1.29
N LYS A 66 -1.43 -7.70 -1.28
CA LYS A 66 -1.17 -8.41 -0.03
C LYS A 66 -0.03 -7.74 0.72
N THR A 67 -0.10 -7.68 2.04
CA THR A 67 0.93 -7.03 2.85
C THR A 67 2.32 -7.62 2.57
N GLU A 68 2.46 -8.94 2.40
CA GLU A 68 3.74 -9.56 2.02
C GLU A 68 4.25 -9.14 0.63
N ALA A 69 3.36 -8.73 -0.28
CA ALA A 69 3.69 -8.36 -1.65
C ALA A 69 4.20 -6.92 -1.80
N ILE A 70 3.98 -6.06 -0.78
CA ILE A 70 4.35 -4.63 -0.82
C ILE A 70 5.85 -4.44 -1.10
N LEU A 71 6.70 -5.22 -0.43
CA LEU A 71 8.16 -5.11 -0.58
C LEU A 71 8.66 -5.57 -1.96
N TYR A 72 7.91 -6.40 -2.67
CA TYR A 72 8.31 -6.94 -3.98
C TYR A 72 7.92 -6.03 -5.15
N GLN A 73 7.05 -5.04 -4.95
CA GLN A 73 6.63 -4.15 -6.04
C GLN A 73 7.74 -3.26 -6.60
N ASN A 74 8.77 -2.91 -5.80
CA ASN A 74 9.94 -2.17 -6.28
C ASN A 74 11.04 -3.05 -6.86
N ALA A 75 11.18 -4.29 -6.36
CA ALA A 75 12.20 -5.21 -6.85
C ALA A 75 12.01 -5.55 -8.34
N ALA A 76 10.77 -5.47 -8.85
CA ALA A 76 10.45 -5.68 -10.26
C ALA A 76 10.64 -4.43 -11.16
N LYS A 77 10.93 -3.25 -10.59
CA LYS A 77 11.12 -1.99 -11.32
C LYS A 77 12.57 -1.49 -11.33
N GLU A 78 13.46 -2.11 -10.57
CA GLU A 78 14.89 -1.90 -10.72
C GLU A 78 15.41 -2.84 -11.81
N GLU A 79 15.55 -2.34 -13.05
CA GLU A 79 16.36 -3.03 -14.05
C GLU A 79 17.79 -3.18 -13.50
N PRO A 80 18.40 -4.37 -13.58
CA PRO A 80 19.79 -4.53 -13.18
C PRO A 80 20.66 -3.67 -14.08
N ILE A 81 21.35 -2.71 -13.47
CA ILE A 81 22.36 -1.90 -14.15
C ILE A 81 23.53 -2.83 -14.53
N TYR A 82 23.53 -3.32 -15.76
CA TYR A 82 24.70 -3.93 -16.41
C TYR A 82 25.09 -3.12 -17.64
#